data_AF-A0A4R8LLC7-F1
#
_entry.id   AF-A0A4R8LLC7-F1
#
_cell.length_a   1.000
_cell.length_b   1.000
_cell.length_c   1.000
_cell.angle_alpha   90.00
_cell.angle_beta   90.00
_cell.angle_gamma   90.00
#
_symmetry.space_group_name_H-M   'P 1'
#
loop_
_entity.id
_entity.type
_entity.pdbx_description
1 polymer ?
#
loop_
_entity_poly.entity_id
_entity_poly.type
_entity_poly.pdbx_seq_one_letter_code
_entity_poly.pdbx_strand_id
1 'polypeptide(L)'
;MSRYLTSRRLFLLLGSVIVLMVIAGLTLAQSGRRASFPERVVMDVENTVAGWIYRPVSKITGFFAGLSDMRSMYQENAQLKREMQKYQALRAELSDAEAENQRLATMLNFYNRTNNTLHEIPAAVVGREPSEWNSQLTINVGTADGVQPNMAVVAPDGSLVGRVDTVAAHSAKVILITDTQVGDGVAALVEAAKSQPFAVVTGSGASAGELALDFLGQIVQMPASELVGDEVITSGLSNVFPRGLVIGTITKVQYGAHNTVKSAIVQPAAQMDYLQDVFVVRQSGSGTP
;
A
#
# COMPACT_ATOMS: atom_id res chain seq x y z
N MET A 1 45.46 54.55 -73.27
CA MET A 1 46.07 55.72 -72.59
C MET A 1 45.21 56.93 -72.88
N SER A 2 44.90 57.68 -71.83
CA SER A 2 44.09 58.89 -71.85
C SER A 2 44.60 59.90 -72.88
N ARG A 3 43.74 60.85 -73.27
CA ARG A 3 43.97 62.27 -73.00
C ARG A 3 42.85 63.13 -73.60
N TYR A 4 42.07 63.70 -72.69
CA TYR A 4 41.49 65.06 -72.75
C TYR A 4 40.77 65.45 -74.06
N LEU A 5 39.45 65.31 -74.12
CA LEU A 5 38.55 66.43 -73.83
C LEU A 5 39.14 67.78 -74.27
N THR A 6 38.85 68.21 -75.49
CA THR A 6 38.85 69.65 -75.76
C THR A 6 37.62 70.23 -75.09
N SER A 7 37.83 70.63 -73.85
CA SER A 7 36.96 71.25 -72.84
C SER A 7 35.80 72.11 -73.35
N ARG A 8 35.88 72.70 -74.54
CA ARG A 8 34.80 73.52 -75.13
C ARG A 8 33.53 72.72 -75.42
N ARG A 9 33.62 71.49 -75.94
CA ARG A 9 32.42 70.67 -76.27
C ARG A 9 31.75 70.08 -75.03
N LEU A 10 32.53 69.76 -73.99
CA LEU A 10 32.01 69.31 -72.70
C LEU A 10 31.35 70.46 -71.94
N PHE A 11 31.96 71.66 -71.93
CA PHE A 11 31.32 72.85 -71.36
C PHE A 11 30.06 73.26 -72.12
N LEU A 12 30.01 73.11 -73.45
CA LEU A 12 28.80 73.35 -74.25
C LEU A 12 27.70 72.31 -73.96
N LEU A 13 28.05 71.03 -73.78
CA LEU A 13 27.08 70.00 -73.39
C LEU A 13 26.57 70.22 -71.97
N LEU A 14 27.46 70.46 -71.00
CA LEU A 14 27.08 70.73 -69.62
C LEU A 14 26.24 72.02 -69.52
N GLY A 15 26.64 73.06 -70.27
CA GLY A 15 25.88 74.30 -70.42
C GLY A 15 24.49 74.06 -71.03
N SER A 16 24.36 73.23 -72.07
CA SER A 16 23.06 72.89 -72.66
C SER A 16 22.16 72.11 -71.70
N VAL A 17 22.72 71.23 -70.87
CA VAL A 17 21.98 70.45 -69.87
C VAL A 17 21.50 71.35 -68.73
N ILE A 18 22.34 72.28 -68.26
CA ILE A 18 21.96 73.27 -67.24
C ILE A 18 20.89 74.21 -67.79
N VAL A 19 21.03 74.68 -69.04
CA VAL A 19 20.02 75.52 -69.70
C VAL A 19 18.70 74.76 -69.88
N LEU A 20 18.73 73.48 -70.24
CA LEU A 20 17.53 72.63 -70.29
C LEU A 20 16.88 72.43 -68.92
N MET A 21 17.67 72.22 -67.86
CA MET A 21 17.15 72.12 -66.49
C MET A 21 16.53 73.42 -66.00
N VAL A 22 17.13 74.57 -66.33
CA VAL A 22 16.61 75.89 -65.96
C VAL A 22 15.35 76.22 -66.76
N ILE A 23 15.31 75.89 -68.06
CA ILE A 23 14.11 76.06 -68.89
C ILE A 23 12.97 75.15 -68.38
N ALA A 24 13.26 73.89 -68.04
CA ALA A 24 12.30 72.95 -67.46
C ALA A 24 11.80 73.42 -66.09
N GLY A 25 12.69 73.89 -65.22
CA GLY A 25 12.35 74.45 -63.91
C GLY A 25 11.48 75.70 -64.01
N LEU A 26 11.79 76.61 -64.94
CA LEU A 26 11.02 77.83 -65.16
C LEU A 26 9.68 77.59 -65.88
N THR A 27 9.57 76.57 -66.74
CA THR A 27 8.28 76.15 -67.33
C THR A 27 7.38 75.42 -66.34
N LEU A 28 7.97 74.63 -65.43
CA LEU A 28 7.25 73.96 -64.34
C LEU A 28 6.80 74.95 -63.25
N ALA A 29 7.56 76.02 -63.00
CA ALA A 29 7.21 77.05 -62.03
C ALA A 29 6.07 77.99 -62.47
N GLN A 30 5.76 78.07 -63.78
CA GLN A 30 4.69 78.94 -64.31
C GLN A 30 3.40 78.21 -64.72
N SER A 31 3.36 76.87 -64.66
CA SER A 31 2.22 76.09 -65.14
C SER A 31 1.43 75.45 -64.01
N GLY A 32 0.54 76.23 -63.38
CA GLY A 32 -0.45 75.70 -62.45
C GLY A 32 -1.51 74.85 -63.16
N ARG A 33 -1.31 73.51 -63.26
CA ARG A 33 -2.38 72.49 -63.34
C ARG A 33 -1.88 71.03 -63.38
N ARG A 34 -2.33 70.27 -62.36
CA ARG A 34 -2.66 68.82 -62.27
C ARG A 34 -1.58 67.77 -62.66
N ALA A 35 -1.18 67.00 -61.66
CA ALA A 35 -0.30 65.83 -61.70
C ALA A 35 -0.70 64.75 -62.74
N SER A 36 0.31 64.21 -63.43
CA SER A 36 0.19 63.14 -64.42
C SER A 36 0.45 61.74 -63.85
N PHE A 37 -0.07 60.73 -64.53
CA PHE A 37 -0.09 59.28 -64.26
C PHE A 37 1.18 58.60 -63.66
N PRO A 38 2.43 59.03 -63.92
CA PRO A 38 3.61 58.35 -63.36
C PRO A 38 3.76 58.46 -61.84
N GLU A 39 3.19 59.50 -61.20
CA GLU A 39 3.32 59.74 -59.76
C GLU A 39 2.46 58.78 -58.91
N ARG A 40 1.37 58.24 -59.49
CA ARG A 40 0.50 57.24 -58.83
C ARG A 40 1.13 55.84 -58.78
N VAL A 41 1.98 55.50 -59.76
CA VAL A 41 2.63 54.18 -59.85
C VAL A 41 3.76 54.05 -58.83
N VAL A 42 4.45 55.14 -58.50
CA VAL A 42 5.51 55.14 -57.47
C VAL A 42 4.91 55.05 -56.05
N MET A 43 3.76 55.68 -55.81
CA MET A 43 3.07 55.60 -54.51
C MET A 43 2.42 54.23 -54.20
N ASP A 44 2.03 53.45 -55.22
CA ASP A 44 1.41 52.13 -55.03
C ASP A 44 2.40 50.99 -54.74
N VAL A 45 3.69 51.18 -55.05
CA VAL A 45 4.74 50.19 -54.76
C VAL A 45 5.15 50.24 -53.27
N GLU A 46 5.09 51.42 -52.63
CA GLU A 46 5.46 51.56 -51.21
C GLU A 46 4.45 50.91 -50.26
N ASN A 47 3.15 50.92 -50.57
CA ASN A 47 2.12 50.39 -49.67
C ASN A 47 1.83 48.88 -49.79
N THR A 48 2.31 48.21 -50.85
CA THR A 48 2.02 46.78 -51.07
C THR A 48 3.13 45.84 -50.58
N VAL A 49 4.39 46.29 -50.56
CA VAL A 49 5.51 45.43 -50.12
C VAL A 49 5.63 45.36 -48.59
N ALA A 50 5.21 46.41 -47.88
CA ALA A 50 5.24 46.44 -46.42
C ALA A 50 4.19 45.50 -45.76
N GLY A 51 3.05 45.26 -46.42
CA GLY A 51 1.94 44.47 -45.87
C GLY A 51 2.13 42.95 -45.94
N TRP A 52 2.91 42.45 -46.90
CA TRP A 52 3.10 41.01 -47.14
C TRP A 52 4.24 40.40 -46.33
N ILE A 53 5.24 41.21 -45.97
CA ILE A 53 6.41 40.75 -45.21
C ILE A 53 6.16 40.87 -43.69
N TYR A 54 5.34 41.82 -43.23
CA TYR A 54 5.14 42.09 -41.79
C TYR A 54 3.86 41.50 -41.17
N ARG A 55 3.07 40.68 -41.89
CA ARG A 55 1.98 39.87 -41.31
C ARG A 55 1.99 38.48 -41.98
N PRO A 56 2.56 37.42 -41.34
CA PRO A 56 2.08 36.94 -40.04
C PRO A 56 3.19 36.38 -39.12
N VAL A 57 4.13 37.20 -38.64
CA VAL A 57 5.08 36.73 -37.61
C VAL A 57 4.36 36.41 -36.28
N SER A 58 3.23 37.06 -36.01
CA SER A 58 2.40 36.81 -34.81
C SER A 58 1.61 35.49 -34.83
N LYS A 59 1.36 34.88 -36.01
CA LYS A 59 0.70 33.56 -36.08
C LYS A 59 1.68 32.39 -36.06
N ILE A 60 2.88 32.58 -36.61
CA ILE A 60 3.93 31.57 -36.58
C ILE A 60 4.51 31.44 -35.17
N THR A 61 4.74 32.55 -34.47
CA THR A 61 5.15 32.55 -33.06
C THR A 61 4.09 31.91 -32.15
N GLY A 62 2.79 32.15 -32.39
CA GLY A 62 1.71 31.48 -31.66
C GLY A 62 1.62 29.96 -31.89
N PHE A 63 1.93 29.48 -33.10
CA PHE A 63 2.00 28.05 -33.40
C PHE A 63 3.20 27.38 -32.72
N PHE A 64 4.39 27.98 -32.78
CA PHE A 64 5.58 27.45 -32.11
C PHE A 64 5.49 27.55 -30.58
N ALA A 65 4.88 28.61 -30.03
CA ALA A 65 4.57 28.73 -28.61
C ALA A 65 3.59 27.64 -28.15
N GLY A 66 2.48 27.43 -28.88
CA GLY A 66 1.52 26.36 -28.56
C GLY A 66 2.12 24.95 -28.65
N LEU A 67 3.06 24.71 -29.57
CA LEU A 67 3.76 23.42 -29.68
C LEU A 67 4.77 23.22 -28.52
N SER A 68 5.44 24.29 -28.09
CA SER A 68 6.30 24.29 -26.91
C SER A 68 5.51 24.07 -25.63
N ASP A 69 4.36 24.75 -25.48
CA ASP A 69 3.45 24.62 -24.34
C ASP A 69 2.83 23.21 -24.26
N MET A 70 2.52 22.62 -25.41
CA MET A 70 2.02 21.24 -25.44
C MET A 70 3.11 20.26 -25.01
N ARG A 71 4.37 20.46 -25.45
CA ARG A 71 5.50 19.63 -25.01
C ARG A 71 5.81 19.81 -23.53
N SER A 72 5.80 21.04 -23.01
CA SER A 72 6.01 21.30 -21.57
C SER A 72 4.89 20.70 -20.73
N MET A 73 3.63 20.83 -21.16
CA MET A 73 2.48 20.21 -20.48
C MET A 73 2.56 18.68 -20.47
N TYR A 74 3.01 18.04 -21.56
CA TYR A 74 3.27 16.60 -21.56
C TYR A 74 4.42 16.20 -20.63
N GLN A 75 5.49 16.99 -20.58
CA GLN A 75 6.61 16.75 -19.67
C GLN A 75 6.20 16.91 -18.21
N GLU A 76 5.43 17.94 -17.90
CA GLU A 76 4.87 18.20 -16.57
C GLU A 76 3.90 17.10 -16.16
N ASN A 77 2.99 16.67 -17.04
CA ASN A 77 2.10 15.54 -16.77
C ASN A 77 2.89 14.24 -16.52
N ALA A 78 3.94 13.98 -17.30
CA ALA A 78 4.81 12.83 -17.12
C ALA A 78 5.64 12.91 -15.82
N GLN A 79 6.02 14.12 -15.39
CA GLN A 79 6.68 14.35 -14.10
C GLN A 79 5.72 14.17 -12.94
N LEU A 80 4.54 14.80 -12.98
CA LEU A 80 3.48 14.65 -11.98
C LEU A 80 3.07 13.19 -11.82
N LYS A 81 2.95 12.43 -12.92
CA LYS A 81 2.67 10.98 -12.85
C LYS A 81 3.79 10.21 -12.14
N ARG A 82 5.05 10.52 -12.40
CA ARG A 82 6.20 9.89 -11.73
C ARG A 82 6.25 10.23 -10.25
N GLU A 83 5.99 11.49 -9.90
CA GLU A 83 5.90 11.92 -8.51
C GLU A 83 4.73 11.25 -7.79
N MET A 84 3.55 11.18 -8.43
CA MET A 84 2.39 10.46 -7.91
C MET A 84 2.70 8.99 -7.64
N GLN A 85 3.36 8.29 -8.56
CA GLN A 85 3.80 6.90 -8.37
C GLN A 85 4.78 6.77 -7.20
N LYS A 86 5.74 7.70 -7.07
CA LYS A 86 6.69 7.74 -5.96
C LYS A 86 5.98 7.96 -4.62
N TYR A 87 5.02 8.88 -4.56
CA TYR A 87 4.22 9.11 -3.36
C TYR A 87 3.36 7.91 -2.98
N GLN A 88 2.80 7.20 -3.96
CA GLN A 88 2.05 5.96 -3.71
C GLN A 88 2.94 4.86 -3.13
N ALA A 89 4.14 4.67 -3.70
CA ALA A 89 5.11 3.71 -3.18
C ALA A 89 5.54 4.05 -1.75
N LEU A 90 5.88 5.32 -1.49
CA LEU A 90 6.27 5.78 -0.14
C LEU A 90 5.13 5.62 0.86
N ARG A 91 3.88 5.87 0.44
CA ARG A 91 2.70 5.69 1.30
C ARG A 91 2.48 4.21 1.66
N ALA A 92 2.71 3.29 0.72
CA ALA A 92 2.65 1.87 1.00
C ALA A 92 3.73 1.45 2.01
N GLU A 93 4.98 1.86 1.77
CA GLU A 93 6.10 1.59 2.68
C GLU A 93 5.86 2.13 4.09
N LEU A 94 5.34 3.36 4.21
CA LEU A 94 4.99 3.94 5.51
C LEU A 94 3.87 3.14 6.20
N SER A 95 2.84 2.75 5.45
CA SER A 95 1.73 1.95 5.99
C SER A 95 2.21 0.59 6.49
N ASP A 96 3.14 -0.06 5.78
CA ASP A 96 3.72 -1.35 6.18
C ASP A 96 4.57 -1.20 7.45
N ALA A 97 5.39 -0.14 7.52
CA ALA A 97 6.20 0.16 8.70
C ALA A 97 5.35 0.49 9.94
N GLU A 98 4.23 1.22 9.77
CA GLU A 98 3.29 1.49 10.85
C GLU A 98 2.62 0.21 11.36
N ALA A 99 2.21 -0.69 10.46
CA ALA A 99 1.62 -1.97 10.83
C ALA A 99 2.61 -2.88 11.58
N GLU A 100 3.86 -2.94 11.10
CA GLU A 100 4.94 -3.67 11.77
C GLU A 100 5.20 -3.11 13.17
N ASN A 101 5.28 -1.80 13.32
CA ASN A 101 5.51 -1.16 14.62
C ASN A 101 4.38 -1.47 15.61
N GLN A 102 3.11 -1.38 15.18
CA GLN A 102 1.95 -1.72 16.03
C GLN A 102 1.99 -3.18 16.49
N ARG A 103 2.36 -4.10 15.60
CA ARG A 103 2.50 -5.52 15.92
C ARG A 103 3.63 -5.78 16.91
N LEU A 104 4.82 -5.20 16.68
CA LEU A 104 5.97 -5.33 17.57
C LEU A 104 5.66 -4.72 18.95
N ALA A 105 4.94 -3.59 18.99
CA ALA A 105 4.48 -2.99 20.24
C ALA A 105 3.51 -3.93 20.99
N THR A 106 2.62 -4.63 20.28
CA THR A 106 1.71 -5.62 20.87
C THR A 106 2.50 -6.80 21.46
N MET A 107 3.47 -7.34 20.72
CA MET A 107 4.36 -8.39 21.21
C MET A 107 5.12 -7.97 22.48
N LEU A 108 5.67 -6.76 22.49
CA LEU A 108 6.39 -6.22 23.64
C LEU A 108 5.46 -6.03 24.85
N ASN A 109 4.22 -5.57 24.62
CA ASN A 109 3.23 -5.41 25.68
C ASN A 109 2.86 -6.76 26.32
N PHE A 110 2.69 -7.81 25.51
CA PHE A 110 2.43 -9.15 26.02
C PHE A 110 3.61 -9.69 26.84
N TYR A 111 4.82 -9.62 26.28
CA TYR A 111 6.06 -10.02 26.95
C TYR A 111 6.24 -9.33 28.31
N ASN A 112 5.93 -8.03 28.37
CA ASN A 112 6.00 -7.26 29.63
C ASN A 112 4.90 -7.65 30.62
N ARG A 113 3.67 -7.95 30.16
CA ARG A 113 2.54 -8.33 31.03
C ARG A 113 2.77 -9.68 31.70
N THR A 114 3.37 -10.63 30.99
CA THR A 114 3.64 -11.96 31.53
C THR A 114 4.82 -11.95 32.50
N ASN A 115 5.59 -10.85 32.61
CA ASN A 115 6.67 -10.67 33.59
C ASN A 115 7.62 -11.88 33.66
N ASN A 116 7.91 -12.53 32.52
CA ASN A 116 8.74 -13.74 32.43
C ASN A 116 8.21 -14.96 33.21
N THR A 117 6.94 -14.96 33.63
CA THR A 117 6.28 -16.14 34.20
C THR A 117 6.07 -17.22 33.13
N LEU A 118 5.88 -16.79 31.89
CA LEU A 118 5.90 -17.62 30.69
C LEU A 118 7.25 -17.41 30.01
N HIS A 119 8.01 -18.50 29.79
CA HIS A 119 9.24 -18.41 29.00
C HIS A 119 8.85 -18.38 27.52
N GLU A 120 8.84 -17.18 26.95
CA GLU A 120 8.38 -16.90 25.59
C GLU A 120 9.57 -16.80 24.62
N ILE A 121 9.53 -17.58 23.54
CA ILE A 121 10.48 -17.51 22.44
C ILE A 121 9.78 -16.82 21.27
N PRO A 122 10.17 -15.59 20.89
CA PRO A 122 9.58 -14.91 19.74
C PRO A 122 9.94 -15.64 18.45
N ALA A 123 8.98 -15.77 17.55
CA ALA A 123 9.16 -16.45 16.28
C ALA A 123 8.34 -15.79 15.17
N ALA A 124 8.89 -15.78 13.96
CA ALA A 124 8.20 -15.37 12.76
C ALA A 124 7.66 -16.59 12.00
N VAL A 125 6.47 -16.45 11.43
CA VAL A 125 5.85 -17.44 10.54
C VAL A 125 6.47 -17.30 9.16
N VAL A 126 7.18 -18.33 8.72
CA VAL A 126 7.90 -18.37 7.43
C VAL A 126 7.22 -19.23 6.37
N GLY A 127 6.22 -20.00 6.77
CA GLY A 127 5.45 -20.83 5.86
C GLY A 127 4.08 -21.18 6.41
N ARG A 128 3.12 -21.35 5.50
CA ARG A 128 1.79 -21.89 5.78
C ARG A 128 1.50 -22.94 4.74
N GLU A 129 0.97 -24.08 5.19
CA GLU A 129 0.49 -25.10 4.29
C GLU A 129 -1.00 -24.84 3.98
N PRO A 130 -1.37 -24.50 2.73
CA PRO A 130 -2.76 -24.24 2.38
C PRO A 130 -3.48 -25.59 2.21
N SER A 131 -4.11 -26.07 3.27
CA SER A 131 -5.03 -27.18 3.14
C SER A 131 -6.28 -26.94 3.99
N GLU A 132 -7.45 -27.26 3.42
CA GLU A 132 -8.78 -27.09 4.03
C GLU A 132 -8.97 -27.90 5.32
N TRP A 133 -8.13 -28.92 5.56
CA TRP A 133 -8.26 -29.84 6.70
C TRP A 133 -7.07 -29.86 7.66
N ASN A 134 -5.89 -29.46 7.19
CA ASN A 134 -4.62 -29.54 7.91
C ASN A 134 -4.02 -28.12 7.97
N SER A 135 -4.28 -27.41 9.06
CA SER A 135 -3.81 -26.04 9.24
C SER A 135 -2.47 -26.07 9.96
N GLN A 136 -1.38 -26.09 9.19
CA GLN A 136 -0.02 -26.08 9.72
C GLN A 136 0.72 -24.79 9.37
N LEU A 137 1.47 -24.28 10.35
CA LEU A 137 2.40 -23.16 10.18
C LEU A 137 3.83 -23.64 10.36
N THR A 138 4.76 -23.01 9.65
CA THR A 138 6.20 -23.18 9.88
C THR A 138 6.76 -21.90 10.48
N ILE A 139 7.46 -22.03 11.60
CA ILE A 139 8.11 -20.93 12.32
C ILE A 139 9.64 -21.01 12.20
N ASN A 140 10.32 -19.87 12.27
CA ASN A 140 11.77 -19.73 12.09
C ASN A 140 12.63 -20.00 13.34
N VAL A 141 12.09 -20.75 14.31
CA VAL A 141 12.78 -21.16 15.53
C VAL A 141 12.71 -22.66 15.68
N GLY A 142 13.74 -23.26 16.26
CA GLY A 142 13.85 -24.71 16.39
C GLY A 142 14.51 -25.15 17.70
N THR A 143 15.06 -26.35 17.67
CA THR A 143 15.76 -26.94 18.83
C THR A 143 16.95 -26.10 19.30
N ALA A 144 17.62 -25.38 18.39
CA ALA A 144 18.71 -24.46 18.74
C ALA A 144 18.25 -23.29 19.62
N ASP A 145 16.99 -22.89 19.51
CA ASP A 145 16.36 -21.78 20.25
C ASP A 145 15.65 -22.29 21.52
N GLY A 146 15.69 -23.59 21.79
CA GLY A 146 15.05 -24.22 22.95
C GLY A 146 13.61 -24.67 22.71
N VAL A 147 13.13 -24.66 21.47
CA VAL A 147 11.80 -25.16 21.10
C VAL A 147 11.75 -26.69 21.20
N GLN A 148 10.65 -27.21 21.75
CA GLN A 148 10.41 -28.65 21.90
C GLN A 148 9.01 -29.00 21.38
N PRO A 149 8.79 -30.25 20.93
CA PRO A 149 7.45 -30.76 20.66
C PRO A 149 6.51 -30.54 21.85
N ASN A 150 5.23 -30.30 21.57
CA ASN A 150 4.18 -30.01 22.55
C ASN A 150 4.32 -28.69 23.33
N MET A 151 5.20 -27.77 22.92
CA MET A 151 5.14 -26.40 23.43
C MET A 151 3.93 -25.66 22.83
N ALA A 152 3.27 -24.84 23.65
CA ALA A 152 2.16 -24.00 23.21
C ALA A 152 2.67 -22.86 22.31
N VAL A 153 1.86 -22.48 21.33
CA VAL A 153 2.13 -21.34 20.46
C VAL A 153 1.00 -20.35 20.61
N VAL A 154 1.34 -19.08 20.85
CA VAL A 154 0.38 -18.00 21.06
C VAL A 154 0.66 -16.84 20.11
N ALA A 155 -0.37 -16.07 19.80
CA ALA A 155 -0.26 -14.85 19.02
C ALA A 155 0.29 -13.70 19.89
N PRO A 156 0.67 -12.55 19.29
CA PRO A 156 1.21 -11.40 20.01
C PRO A 156 0.33 -10.83 21.12
N ASP A 157 -0.98 -11.08 21.07
CA ASP A 157 -1.95 -10.65 22.08
C ASP A 157 -2.12 -11.67 23.23
N GLY A 158 -1.46 -12.83 23.13
CA GLY A 158 -1.54 -13.93 24.10
C GLY A 158 -2.62 -14.97 23.79
N SER A 159 -3.37 -14.81 22.69
CA SER A 159 -4.36 -15.79 22.27
C SER A 159 -3.71 -17.08 21.74
N LEU A 160 -4.33 -18.22 22.02
CA LEU A 160 -3.82 -19.53 21.67
C LEU A 160 -3.92 -19.75 20.16
N VAL A 161 -2.80 -20.11 19.55
CA VAL A 161 -2.70 -20.42 18.12
C VAL A 161 -2.68 -21.93 17.90
N GLY A 162 -1.88 -22.65 18.68
CA GLY A 162 -1.63 -24.07 18.43
C GLY A 162 -0.57 -24.67 19.34
N ARG A 163 -0.02 -25.80 18.90
CA ARG A 163 1.15 -26.42 19.54
C ARG A 163 2.20 -26.80 18.51
N VAL A 164 3.44 -26.85 18.97
CA VAL A 164 4.55 -27.38 18.20
C VAL A 164 4.38 -28.89 18.02
N ASP A 165 4.41 -29.34 16.76
CA ASP A 165 4.30 -30.75 16.39
C ASP A 165 5.69 -31.36 16.14
N THR A 166 6.39 -30.86 15.13
CA THR A 166 7.72 -31.33 14.75
C THR A 166 8.73 -30.18 14.79
N VAL A 167 9.95 -30.47 15.24
CA VAL A 167 11.00 -29.47 15.43
C VAL A 167 12.26 -29.89 14.71
N ALA A 168 12.83 -28.98 13.91
CA ALA A 168 14.14 -29.10 13.29
C ALA A 168 15.16 -28.23 14.02
N ALA A 169 16.37 -28.07 13.47
CA ALA A 169 17.42 -27.26 14.09
C ALA A 169 17.02 -25.78 14.24
N HIS A 170 16.48 -25.18 13.17
CA HIS A 170 16.18 -23.74 13.03
C HIS A 170 14.75 -23.46 12.54
N SER A 171 13.89 -24.46 12.60
CA SER A 171 12.48 -24.30 12.24
C SER A 171 11.63 -25.31 12.97
N ALA A 172 10.33 -25.04 13.08
CA ALA A 172 9.38 -25.97 13.66
C ALA A 172 8.04 -25.87 12.92
N LYS A 173 7.30 -26.98 12.89
CA LYS A 173 5.92 -27.02 12.44
C LYS A 173 4.98 -26.89 13.63
N VAL A 174 3.96 -26.09 13.47
CA VAL A 174 2.92 -25.80 14.45
C VAL A 174 1.60 -26.29 13.87
N ILE A 175 0.89 -27.13 14.62
CA ILE A 175 -0.48 -27.50 14.29
C ILE A 175 -1.41 -26.50 14.99
N LEU A 176 -2.34 -25.92 14.23
CA LEU A 176 -3.31 -24.95 14.75
C LEU A 176 -4.42 -25.63 15.55
N ILE A 177 -5.02 -24.91 16.50
CA ILE A 177 -6.17 -25.41 17.27
C ILE A 177 -7.45 -25.59 16.44
N THR A 178 -7.52 -24.93 15.28
CA THR A 178 -8.62 -25.06 14.31
C THR A 178 -8.52 -26.34 13.48
N ASP A 179 -7.44 -27.09 13.60
CA ASP A 179 -7.22 -28.32 12.89
C ASP A 179 -8.14 -29.44 13.41
N THR A 180 -8.86 -30.09 12.50
CA THR A 180 -9.88 -31.11 12.80
C THR A 180 -9.29 -32.50 13.02
N GLN A 181 -8.02 -32.72 12.64
CA GLN A 181 -7.29 -33.98 12.81
C GLN A 181 -6.59 -34.06 14.17
N VAL A 182 -6.59 -32.98 14.97
CA VAL A 182 -6.01 -32.96 16.31
C VAL A 182 -6.85 -33.85 17.24
N GLY A 183 -6.39 -35.08 17.43
CA GLY A 183 -7.04 -36.07 18.30
C GLY A 183 -6.97 -35.77 19.80
N ASP A 184 -6.12 -34.82 20.24
CA ASP A 184 -5.86 -34.60 21.68
C ASP A 184 -6.67 -33.46 22.30
N GLY A 185 -7.26 -32.58 21.48
CA GLY A 185 -7.97 -31.38 21.95
C GLY A 185 -7.17 -30.46 22.88
N VAL A 186 -7.79 -29.36 23.30
CA VAL A 186 -7.25 -28.42 24.28
C VAL A 186 -8.14 -28.47 25.52
N ALA A 187 -7.57 -28.84 26.66
CA ALA A 187 -8.28 -28.78 27.93
C ALA A 187 -8.54 -27.31 28.30
N ALA A 188 -9.81 -26.96 28.48
CA ALA A 188 -10.27 -25.59 28.59
C ALA A 188 -11.17 -25.36 29.82
N LEU A 189 -11.32 -24.09 30.20
CA LEU A 189 -12.24 -23.57 31.21
C LEU A 189 -13.06 -22.44 30.59
N VAL A 190 -14.33 -22.35 30.99
CA VAL A 190 -15.18 -21.18 30.67
C VAL A 190 -15.10 -20.21 31.85
N GLU A 191 -14.62 -18.98 31.61
CA GLU A 191 -14.26 -18.04 32.68
C GLU A 191 -15.46 -17.53 33.48
N ALA A 192 -16.61 -17.34 32.82
CA ALA A 192 -17.77 -16.68 33.41
C ALA A 192 -18.60 -17.55 34.37
N ALA A 193 -18.45 -18.87 34.34
CA ALA A 193 -19.17 -19.74 35.25
C ALA A 193 -18.52 -19.68 36.65
N LYS A 194 -19.30 -19.35 37.67
CA LYS A 194 -18.91 -19.49 39.10
C LYS A 194 -18.30 -20.87 39.44
N SER A 195 -18.58 -21.87 38.60
CA SER A 195 -18.13 -23.25 38.73
C SER A 195 -16.99 -23.65 37.77
N GLN A 196 -16.48 -22.74 36.92
CA GLN A 196 -15.40 -22.96 35.94
C GLN A 196 -15.38 -24.38 35.34
N PRO A 197 -16.39 -24.75 34.54
CA PRO A 197 -16.52 -26.11 34.04
C PRO A 197 -15.34 -26.45 33.13
N PHE A 198 -14.78 -27.63 33.33
CA PHE A 198 -13.81 -28.20 32.41
C PHE A 198 -14.50 -28.57 31.10
N ALA A 199 -13.83 -28.28 30.00
CA ALA A 199 -14.27 -28.62 28.66
C ALA A 199 -13.07 -29.02 27.80
N VAL A 200 -13.34 -29.58 26.64
CA VAL A 200 -12.30 -29.86 25.63
C VAL A 200 -12.65 -29.08 24.38
N VAL A 201 -11.67 -28.35 23.86
CA VAL A 201 -11.78 -27.61 22.61
C VAL A 201 -11.09 -28.38 21.49
N THR A 202 -11.75 -28.55 20.35
CA THR A 202 -11.19 -29.16 19.14
C THR A 202 -11.53 -28.32 17.91
N GLY A 203 -10.81 -28.50 16.81
CA GLY A 203 -11.19 -27.92 15.52
C GLY A 203 -12.59 -28.38 15.12
N SER A 204 -13.42 -27.45 14.63
CA SER A 204 -14.77 -27.77 14.17
C SER A 204 -14.74 -28.25 12.71
N GLY A 205 -15.28 -29.44 12.45
CA GLY A 205 -15.54 -29.88 11.07
C GLY A 205 -16.82 -29.30 10.46
N ALA A 206 -17.61 -28.54 11.23
CA ALA A 206 -18.89 -27.99 10.78
C ALA A 206 -18.73 -26.69 9.99
N SER A 207 -17.73 -25.88 10.34
CA SER A 207 -17.38 -24.63 9.67
C SER A 207 -15.87 -24.41 9.75
N ALA A 208 -15.24 -24.03 8.64
CA ALA A 208 -13.82 -23.72 8.63
C ALA A 208 -13.51 -22.55 9.58
N GLY A 209 -12.45 -22.70 10.39
CA GLY A 209 -11.98 -21.65 11.31
C GLY A 209 -12.76 -21.54 12.63
N GLU A 210 -13.82 -22.33 12.84
CA GLU A 210 -14.52 -22.41 14.12
C GLU A 210 -13.96 -23.53 15.01
N LEU A 211 -14.20 -23.42 16.31
CA LEU A 211 -13.84 -24.44 17.29
C LEU A 211 -15.09 -25.06 17.90
N ALA A 212 -15.03 -26.35 18.18
CA ALA A 212 -16.03 -27.07 18.95
C ALA A 212 -15.59 -27.16 20.40
N LEU A 213 -16.49 -26.84 21.33
CA LEU A 213 -16.31 -26.97 22.77
C LEU A 213 -17.22 -28.09 23.26
N ASP A 214 -16.63 -29.23 23.62
CA ASP A 214 -17.33 -30.42 24.06
C ASP A 214 -17.14 -30.66 25.57
N PHE A 215 -17.92 -31.60 26.12
CA PHE A 215 -17.89 -32.04 27.52
C PHE A 215 -18.37 -31.03 28.57
N LEU A 216 -19.12 -29.99 28.18
CA LEU A 216 -19.79 -29.07 29.12
C LEU A 216 -20.84 -29.76 30.02
N GLY A 217 -21.41 -30.87 29.53
CA GLY A 217 -22.68 -31.44 30.00
C GLY A 217 -22.68 -32.25 31.30
N GLN A 218 -21.59 -32.34 32.06
CA GLN A 218 -21.61 -33.04 33.35
C GLN A 218 -21.70 -32.12 34.57
N ILE A 219 -21.49 -30.81 34.42
CA ILE A 219 -21.30 -29.91 35.59
C ILE A 219 -22.17 -28.64 35.51
N VAL A 220 -22.55 -28.19 34.31
CA VAL A 220 -23.20 -26.89 34.12
C VAL A 220 -24.72 -27.03 34.07
N GLN A 221 -25.39 -26.76 35.20
CA GLN A 221 -26.84 -26.50 35.27
C GLN A 221 -27.18 -25.04 34.93
N MET A 222 -26.38 -24.37 34.09
CA MET A 222 -26.62 -22.98 33.70
C MET A 222 -27.41 -22.90 32.39
N PRO A 223 -28.37 -21.97 32.27
CA PRO A 223 -29.08 -21.75 31.01
C PRO A 223 -28.12 -21.23 29.93
N ALA A 224 -28.25 -21.72 28.70
CA ALA A 224 -27.28 -21.40 27.65
C ALA A 224 -27.24 -19.92 27.25
N SER A 225 -28.29 -19.14 27.57
CA SER A 225 -28.28 -17.69 27.40
C SER A 225 -27.21 -16.99 28.24
N GLU A 226 -26.71 -17.64 29.29
CA GLU A 226 -25.64 -17.12 30.14
C GLU A 226 -24.24 -17.50 29.63
N LEU A 227 -24.12 -18.46 28.71
CA LEU A 227 -22.81 -18.95 28.22
C LEU A 227 -22.34 -18.26 26.94
N VAL A 228 -23.25 -17.68 26.16
CA VAL A 228 -22.89 -16.99 24.92
C VAL A 228 -22.24 -15.65 25.25
N GLY A 229 -21.07 -15.40 24.66
CA GLY A 229 -20.23 -14.24 24.95
C GLY A 229 -19.15 -14.50 26.00
N ASP A 230 -19.15 -15.66 26.64
CA ASP A 230 -18.13 -16.01 27.63
C ASP A 230 -16.80 -16.36 26.98
N GLU A 231 -15.72 -15.98 27.67
CA GLU A 231 -14.36 -16.32 27.30
C GLU A 231 -14.01 -17.75 27.70
N VAL A 232 -13.31 -18.44 26.80
CA VAL A 232 -12.77 -19.79 26.98
C VAL A 232 -11.26 -19.68 27.04
N ILE A 233 -10.68 -20.21 28.12
CA ILE A 233 -9.23 -20.19 28.39
C ILE A 233 -8.69 -21.60 28.59
N THR A 234 -7.38 -21.79 28.43
CA THR A 234 -6.74 -23.08 28.73
C THR A 234 -6.79 -23.40 30.22
N SER A 235 -7.09 -24.65 30.56
CA SER A 235 -7.25 -25.09 31.95
C SER A 235 -5.92 -25.36 32.67
N GLY A 236 -4.85 -25.63 31.91
CA GLY A 236 -3.58 -26.12 32.45
C GLY A 236 -3.61 -27.57 32.92
N LEU A 237 -4.69 -28.31 32.65
CA LEU A 237 -4.82 -29.72 33.04
C LEU A 237 -4.02 -30.64 32.11
N SER A 238 -3.70 -30.18 30.89
CA SER A 238 -2.76 -30.85 30.01
C SER A 238 -1.34 -30.31 30.26
N ASN A 239 -0.33 -31.17 30.14
CA ASN A 239 1.08 -30.78 30.20
C ASN A 239 1.56 -30.01 28.95
N VAL A 240 0.64 -29.67 28.04
CA VAL A 240 0.93 -29.05 26.74
C VAL A 240 0.67 -27.55 26.81
N PHE A 241 -0.47 -27.14 27.36
CA PHE A 241 -0.90 -25.75 27.38
C PHE A 241 -0.84 -25.18 28.80
N PRO A 242 -0.04 -24.13 29.05
CA PRO A 242 -0.11 -23.38 30.31
C PRO A 242 -1.53 -22.91 30.60
N ARG A 243 -1.91 -22.78 31.87
CA ARG A 243 -3.23 -22.26 32.27
C ARG A 243 -3.36 -20.78 31.91
N GLY A 244 -4.55 -20.39 31.45
CA GLY A 244 -4.93 -18.98 31.29
C GLY A 244 -4.62 -18.36 29.93
N LEU A 245 -4.31 -19.15 28.91
CA LEU A 245 -4.22 -18.67 27.53
C LEU A 245 -5.61 -18.56 26.92
N VAL A 246 -5.90 -17.44 26.27
CA VAL A 246 -7.22 -17.17 25.68
C VAL A 246 -7.41 -18.02 24.44
N ILE A 247 -8.44 -18.86 24.42
CA ILE A 247 -8.77 -19.68 23.24
C ILE A 247 -9.74 -18.91 22.34
N GLY A 248 -10.78 -18.31 22.92
CA GLY A 248 -11.80 -17.61 22.15
C GLY A 248 -13.08 -17.34 22.94
N THR A 249 -14.15 -17.04 22.22
CA THR A 249 -15.45 -16.67 22.81
C THR A 249 -16.56 -17.58 22.32
N ILE A 250 -17.45 -18.00 23.22
CA ILE A 250 -18.60 -18.83 22.87
C ILE A 250 -19.60 -18.02 22.03
N THR A 251 -19.91 -18.48 20.82
CA THR A 251 -20.88 -17.82 19.92
C THR A 251 -22.22 -18.52 19.87
N LYS A 252 -22.25 -19.84 20.06
CA LYS A 252 -23.45 -20.66 19.97
C LYS A 252 -23.38 -21.84 20.92
N VAL A 253 -24.51 -22.19 21.53
CA VAL A 253 -24.61 -23.38 22.39
C VAL A 253 -25.56 -24.39 21.76
N GLN A 254 -25.18 -25.67 21.82
CA GLN A 254 -25.96 -26.79 21.32
C GLN A 254 -26.47 -27.64 22.50
N TYR A 255 -27.76 -27.98 22.43
CA TYR A 255 -28.44 -28.72 23.47
C TYR A 255 -28.46 -30.22 23.18
N GLY A 256 -28.25 -31.01 24.23
CA GLY A 256 -28.50 -32.45 24.25
C GLY A 256 -29.93 -32.78 24.68
N ALA A 257 -30.18 -34.07 24.95
CA ALA A 257 -31.43 -34.50 25.55
C ALA A 257 -31.65 -33.83 26.93
N HIS A 258 -32.91 -33.65 27.32
CA HIS A 258 -33.30 -33.02 28.59
C HIS A 258 -32.80 -31.57 28.79
N ASN A 259 -32.63 -30.79 27.72
CA ASN A 259 -32.23 -29.38 27.77
C ASN A 259 -30.88 -29.13 28.47
N THR A 260 -30.00 -30.14 28.49
CA THR A 260 -28.64 -30.01 29.03
C THR A 260 -27.71 -29.49 27.94
N VAL A 261 -26.78 -28.60 28.29
CA VAL A 261 -25.74 -28.12 27.36
C VAL A 261 -24.83 -29.29 26.99
N LYS A 262 -24.77 -29.62 25.70
CA LYS A 262 -23.94 -30.74 25.20
C LYS A 262 -22.60 -30.24 24.69
N SER A 263 -22.65 -29.22 23.85
CA SER A 263 -21.48 -28.63 23.21
C SER A 263 -21.74 -27.15 22.88
N ALA A 264 -20.70 -26.43 22.52
CA ALA A 264 -20.78 -25.05 22.06
C ALA A 264 -19.82 -24.82 20.88
N ILE A 265 -20.06 -23.76 20.12
CA ILE A 265 -19.16 -23.26 19.10
C ILE A 265 -18.41 -22.07 19.68
N VAL A 266 -17.10 -22.07 19.50
CA VAL A 266 -16.19 -21.03 19.97
C VAL A 266 -15.54 -20.38 18.75
N GLN A 267 -15.60 -19.06 18.70
CA GLN A 267 -14.83 -18.27 17.76
C GLN A 267 -13.41 -18.09 18.33
N PRO A 268 -12.35 -18.53 17.63
CA PRO A 268 -10.98 -18.29 18.07
C PRO A 268 -10.73 -16.80 18.30
N ALA A 269 -10.03 -16.47 19.38
CA ALA A 269 -9.54 -15.12 19.63
C ALA A 269 -8.40 -14.75 18.65
N ALA A 270 -7.52 -15.71 18.35
CA ALA A 270 -6.42 -15.50 17.43
C ALA A 270 -6.91 -15.45 15.98
N GLN A 271 -6.44 -14.45 15.22
CA GLN A 271 -6.71 -14.34 13.78
C GLN A 271 -5.84 -15.31 13.00
N MET A 272 -6.31 -16.55 12.88
CA MET A 272 -5.55 -17.67 12.34
C MET A 272 -5.11 -17.47 10.88
N ASP A 273 -5.74 -16.60 10.09
CA ASP A 273 -5.43 -16.43 8.66
C ASP A 273 -4.19 -15.56 8.40
N TYR A 274 -3.90 -14.60 9.28
CA TYR A 274 -2.91 -13.54 9.05
C TYR A 274 -1.77 -13.54 10.09
N LEU A 275 -1.45 -14.70 10.66
CA LEU A 275 -0.37 -14.84 11.62
C LEU A 275 0.99 -14.62 10.95
N GLN A 276 1.69 -13.57 11.36
CA GLN A 276 3.05 -13.24 10.92
C GLN A 276 4.09 -13.49 12.02
N ASP A 277 3.73 -13.21 13.27
CA ASP A 277 4.60 -13.41 14.43
C ASP A 277 3.84 -14.11 15.53
N VAL A 278 4.54 -14.94 16.28
CA VAL A 278 4.01 -15.75 17.36
C VAL A 278 5.05 -15.87 18.49
N PHE A 279 4.60 -16.32 19.65
CA PHE A 279 5.48 -16.76 20.71
C PHE A 279 5.32 -18.26 20.92
N VAL A 280 6.44 -18.96 21.05
CA VAL A 280 6.47 -20.32 21.59
C VAL A 280 6.61 -20.21 23.10
N VAL A 281 5.64 -20.74 23.83
CA VAL A 281 5.53 -20.63 25.28
C VAL A 281 5.94 -21.93 25.94
N ARG A 282 6.93 -21.83 26.81
CA ARG A 282 7.33 -22.92 27.70
C ARG A 282 6.61 -22.81 29.04
N GLN A 283 6.06 -23.93 29.49
CA GLN A 283 5.44 -24.03 30.81
C GLN A 283 6.49 -23.80 31.91
N SER A 284 6.30 -22.75 32.70
CA SER A 284 7.01 -22.58 33.97
C SER A 284 6.34 -23.46 35.02
N GLY A 285 6.82 -24.69 35.20
CA GLY A 285 6.20 -25.60 36.17
C GLY A 285 6.53 -27.09 36.07
N SER A 286 7.17 -27.58 35.01
CA SER A 286 7.70 -28.95 35.02
C SER A 286 9.01 -29.00 35.82
N GLY A 287 8.87 -28.88 37.15
CA GLY A 287 9.84 -29.42 38.07
C GLY A 287 10.12 -30.87 37.65
N THR A 288 11.38 -31.11 37.31
CA THR A 288 11.92 -32.44 37.04
C THR A 288 11.63 -33.32 38.26
N PRO A 289 11.15 -34.57 38.11
CA PRO A 289 11.32 -35.56 39.17
C PRO A 289 12.81 -35.87 39.39
#